data_AF-A0A550HG13-F1
#
_entry.id   AF-A0A550HG13-F1
#
_cell.length_a   1.000
_cell.length_b   1.000
_cell.length_c   1.000
_cell.angle_alpha   90.00
_cell.angle_beta   90.00
_cell.angle_gamma   90.00
#
_symmetry.space_group_name_H-M   'P 1'
#
loop_
_entity.id
_entity.type
_entity.pdbx_description
1 polymer ?
#
loop_
_entity_poly.entity_id
_entity_poly.type
_entity_poly.pdbx_seq_one_letter_code
_entity_poly.pdbx_strand_id
1 'polypeptide(L)'
;LVIPVKGMHCATCALSISNSLYKKEGIKKADVNYGTEKAVIEYNPDKISLNEIGDTIRELEYEPVMPGDEKTREVNMRIIGMTCAACVAAVEKALQRVPGVESAVVNLATERAFVKYNPKMASIVDLREAVRSQGYDVAEEEEVDIYERELEKAKQRVIRSWMFTVPIILWMIPEMFFGIMWPNPFIFNLGITILSAPAIFWVGWPTIKSGWASVTHGSANMDLLIAMGTIIAWLTGPASFVSSLFNYAGSSTMILSFNLTGKYYEALAKGQSSQAIRQLLKMEAKSAFLLVDGEEKEVPMDQVKVRDVMIVKPGEKIPTDGTVVSGESSVDESMATGESMPVGKHVGDEVIGATVNQEGLLHVEATRIGKDTFLAQIIKMVEEAQGTKVPIQKFADDVIAIFVPVVIGVAFLTLILWVVFPGPFDRVLAWGDTFLPWVNMGQPQLMLAISAMISVLVIACPCSLGLATPTALMVGTGMGARNGILIRRGEALQTMKEIKAVVLDKTGTITKGKPEVTDIIPHGIDENQLLYYAASLEQGSEHPLAKAIIRKTLEYKMGLAQPSDFKALRGEGVIGKIDDKAVTVGKPTLLKEFPEELQSDFSRLQKEAKT
;
A
#
# COMPACT_ATOMS: atom_id res chain seq x y z
N LEU A 1 -2.09 23.75 22.32
CA LEU A 1 -2.73 22.42 22.49
C LEU A 1 -3.83 22.28 21.46
N VAL A 2 -3.91 21.16 20.75
CA VAL A 2 -4.99 20.90 19.78
C VAL A 2 -5.79 19.69 20.29
N ILE A 3 -7.09 19.86 20.50
CA ILE A 3 -8.00 18.82 20.99
C ILE A 3 -9.08 18.59 19.92
N PRO A 4 -9.19 17.39 19.33
CA PRO A 4 -10.36 17.03 18.54
C PRO A 4 -11.60 17.00 19.43
N VAL A 5 -12.71 17.60 19.00
CA VAL A 5 -13.96 17.66 19.75
C VAL A 5 -15.10 17.11 18.89
N LYS A 6 -15.65 15.95 19.28
CA LYS A 6 -16.76 15.31 18.58
C LYS A 6 -18.12 15.88 19.03
N GLY A 7 -19.08 15.89 18.11
CA GLY A 7 -20.46 16.35 18.36
C GLY A 7 -20.75 17.79 17.95
N MET A 8 -19.79 18.50 17.33
CA MET A 8 -20.03 19.85 16.81
C MET A 8 -20.69 19.80 15.44
N HIS A 9 -21.89 20.38 15.31
CA HIS A 9 -22.65 20.39 14.04
C HIS A 9 -22.85 21.79 13.45
N CYS A 10 -22.35 22.83 14.13
CA CYS A 10 -22.71 24.21 13.80
C CYS A 10 -21.65 25.23 14.26
N ALA A 11 -21.62 26.41 13.62
CA ALA A 11 -20.77 27.52 14.04
C ALA A 11 -21.09 28.02 15.47
N THR A 12 -22.36 27.97 15.87
CA THR A 12 -22.82 28.32 17.23
C THR A 12 -22.27 27.37 18.30
N CYS A 13 -22.07 26.10 17.92
CA CYS A 13 -21.53 25.03 18.76
C CYS A 13 -20.05 25.34 19.07
N ALA A 14 -19.28 25.68 18.04
CA ALA A 14 -17.88 26.09 18.16
C ALA A 14 -17.71 27.38 18.99
N LEU A 15 -18.56 28.39 18.77
CA LEU A 15 -18.55 29.63 19.55
C LEU A 15 -18.85 29.38 21.04
N SER A 16 -19.76 28.47 21.36
CA SER A 16 -20.12 28.14 22.74
C SER A 16 -18.96 27.49 23.51
N ILE A 17 -18.22 26.60 22.85
CA ILE A 17 -17.04 25.95 23.41
C ILE A 17 -15.89 26.96 23.57
N SER A 18 -15.62 27.79 22.54
CA SER A 18 -14.61 28.85 22.59
C SER A 18 -14.87 29.83 23.75
N ASN A 19 -16.10 30.34 23.88
CA ASN A 19 -16.47 31.27 24.94
C ASN A 19 -16.39 30.67 26.35
N SER A 20 -16.73 29.39 26.51
CA SER A 20 -16.68 28.73 27.81
C SER A 20 -15.25 28.43 28.26
N LEU A 21 -14.38 28.06 27.31
CA LEU A 21 -12.95 27.90 27.55
C LEU A 21 -12.27 29.24 27.86
N TYR A 22 -12.63 30.32 27.16
CA TYR A 22 -12.06 31.65 27.43
C TYR A 22 -12.36 32.18 28.84
N LYS A 23 -13.44 31.70 29.49
CA LYS A 23 -13.81 32.09 30.86
C LYS A 23 -12.98 31.40 31.94
N LYS A 24 -12.20 30.36 31.62
CA LYS A 24 -11.39 29.64 32.62
C LYS A 24 -10.06 30.34 32.84
N GLU A 25 -9.70 30.55 34.11
CA GLU A 25 -8.42 31.14 34.46
C GLU A 25 -7.26 30.26 33.97
N GLY A 26 -6.34 30.85 33.21
CA GLY A 26 -5.20 30.12 32.64
C GLY A 26 -5.29 29.88 31.13
N ILE A 27 -6.44 30.13 30.48
CA ILE A 27 -6.58 30.07 29.01
C ILE A 27 -6.28 31.46 28.41
N LYS A 28 -5.30 31.54 27.50
CA LYS A 28 -4.93 32.78 26.79
C LYS A 28 -5.72 32.94 25.49
N LYS A 29 -5.97 31.84 24.79
CA LYS A 29 -6.69 31.81 23.51
C LYS A 29 -7.39 30.47 23.35
N ALA A 30 -8.64 30.48 22.91
CA ALA A 30 -9.39 29.27 22.58
C ALA A 30 -10.14 29.49 21.27
N ASP A 31 -9.62 28.92 20.19
CA ASP A 31 -10.23 28.97 18.86
C ASP A 31 -10.79 27.59 18.51
N VAL A 32 -12.06 27.52 18.15
CA VAL A 32 -12.75 26.25 17.91
C VAL A 32 -13.35 26.31 16.52
N ASN A 33 -13.05 25.30 15.71
CA ASN A 33 -13.51 25.24 14.33
C ASN A 33 -14.35 23.96 14.14
N TYR A 34 -15.63 24.14 13.82
CA TYR A 34 -16.55 23.02 13.59
C TYR A 34 -16.23 22.26 12.30
N GLY A 35 -15.70 22.92 11.27
CA GLY A 35 -15.37 22.30 9.99
C GLY A 35 -14.17 21.35 10.07
N THR A 36 -13.28 21.57 11.04
CA THR A 36 -12.12 20.69 11.30
C THR A 36 -12.28 19.84 12.56
N GLU A 37 -13.42 19.96 13.26
CA GLU A 37 -13.71 19.33 14.55
C GLU A 37 -12.58 19.50 15.59
N LYS A 38 -11.89 20.64 15.60
CA LYS A 38 -10.72 20.88 16.45
C LYS A 38 -10.84 22.16 17.27
N ALA A 39 -10.41 22.08 18.52
CA ALA A 39 -10.18 23.21 19.41
C ALA A 39 -8.67 23.45 19.57
N VAL A 40 -8.21 24.64 19.18
CA VAL A 40 -6.84 25.12 19.35
C VAL A 40 -6.80 26.04 20.57
N ILE A 41 -6.13 25.58 21.62
CA ILE A 41 -6.12 26.23 22.93
C ILE A 41 -4.67 26.59 23.31
N GLU A 42 -4.44 27.85 23.60
CA GLU A 42 -3.25 28.34 24.29
C GLU A 42 -3.58 28.51 25.77
N TYR A 43 -2.85 27.80 26.63
CA TYR A 43 -3.09 27.81 28.07
C TYR A 43 -1.77 27.85 28.85
N ASN A 44 -1.84 28.22 30.11
CA ASN A 44 -0.73 28.16 31.05
C ASN A 44 -0.81 26.87 31.88
N PRO A 45 0.15 25.93 31.73
CA PRO A 45 0.16 24.65 32.44
C PRO A 45 0.20 24.76 33.97
N ASP A 46 0.70 25.88 34.51
CA ASP A 46 0.80 26.10 35.96
C ASP A 46 -0.54 26.53 36.59
N LYS A 47 -1.53 26.91 35.76
CA LYS A 47 -2.81 27.48 36.22
C LYS A 47 -4.03 26.64 35.87
N ILE A 48 -3.97 25.81 34.83
CA ILE A 48 -5.08 24.96 34.42
C ILE A 48 -4.56 23.62 33.90
N SER A 49 -5.19 22.54 34.36
CA SER A 49 -4.83 21.19 33.96
C SER A 49 -5.52 20.77 32.66
N LEU A 50 -4.92 19.82 31.93
CA LEU A 50 -5.54 19.24 30.73
C LEU A 50 -6.92 18.64 31.06
N ASN A 51 -7.08 17.96 32.19
CA ASN A 51 -8.35 17.35 32.58
C ASN A 51 -9.47 18.39 32.76
N GLU A 52 -9.19 19.54 33.39
CA GLU A 52 -10.16 20.62 33.55
C GLU A 52 -10.61 21.23 32.21
N ILE A 53 -9.69 21.30 31.23
CA ILE A 53 -10.03 21.73 29.88
C ILE A 53 -10.98 20.72 29.22
N GLY A 54 -10.70 19.42 29.37
CA GLY A 54 -11.57 18.36 28.88
C GLY A 54 -12.95 18.35 29.56
N ASP A 55 -12.99 18.54 30.88
CA ASP A 55 -14.24 18.56 31.64
C ASP A 55 -15.13 19.75 31.25
N THR A 56 -14.53 20.92 30.99
CA THR A 56 -15.27 22.10 30.50
C THR A 56 -15.95 21.83 29.14
N ILE A 57 -15.34 21.01 28.28
CA ILE A 57 -15.93 20.62 26.99
C ILE A 57 -17.02 19.56 27.19
N ARG A 58 -16.84 18.62 28.13
CA ARG A 58 -17.85 17.60 28.50
C ARG A 58 -19.09 18.20 29.16
N GLU A 59 -18.93 19.25 29.96
CA GLU A 59 -20.04 19.99 30.60
C GLU A 59 -21.00 20.61 29.57
N LEU A 60 -20.51 20.87 28.35
CA LEU A 60 -21.29 21.37 27.23
C LEU A 60 -21.88 20.26 26.36
N GLU A 61 -21.83 19.00 26.82
CA GLU A 61 -22.27 17.79 26.11
C GLU A 61 -21.48 17.46 24.83
N TYR A 62 -20.20 17.90 24.74
CA TYR A 62 -19.30 17.52 23.65
C TYR A 62 -18.21 16.55 24.11
N GLU A 63 -17.69 15.73 23.21
CA GLU A 63 -16.67 14.70 23.52
C GLU A 63 -15.26 15.16 23.09
N PRO A 64 -14.39 15.64 24.00
CA PRO A 64 -13.00 15.97 23.68
C PRO A 64 -12.14 14.70 23.63
N VAL A 65 -11.33 14.57 22.58
CA VAL A 65 -10.31 13.52 22.44
C VAL A 65 -9.00 14.05 23.03
N MET A 66 -8.74 13.72 24.30
CA MET A 66 -7.55 14.22 24.99
C MET A 66 -6.28 13.53 24.48
N PRO A 67 -5.12 14.21 24.47
CA PRO A 67 -3.84 13.55 24.20
C PRO A 67 -3.57 12.43 25.22
N GLY A 68 -3.64 11.16 24.78
CA GLY A 68 -3.56 9.97 25.65
C GLY A 68 -4.85 9.13 25.75
N ASP A 69 -5.96 9.60 25.18
CA ASP A 69 -7.25 8.89 25.13
C ASP A 69 -7.49 8.11 23.82
N GLU A 70 -6.46 7.92 22.99
CA GLU A 70 -6.52 7.00 21.86
C GLU A 70 -6.78 5.57 22.38
N LYS A 71 -8.04 5.14 22.37
CA LYS A 71 -8.45 3.76 22.68
C LYS A 71 -7.75 2.75 21.77
N THR A 72 -7.33 3.18 20.59
CA THR A 72 -6.71 2.38 19.56
C THR A 72 -5.64 3.18 18.82
N ARG A 73 -4.46 2.58 18.69
CA ARG A 73 -3.36 3.03 17.84
C ARG A 73 -3.14 2.01 16.73
N GLU A 74 -2.73 2.52 15.58
CA GLU A 74 -2.31 1.70 14.46
C GLU A 74 -0.78 1.72 14.39
N VAL A 75 -0.17 0.55 14.23
CA VAL A 75 1.26 0.42 13.97
C VAL A 75 1.45 -0.48 12.75
N ASN A 76 2.39 -0.06 11.91
CA ASN A 76 2.86 -0.84 10.79
C ASN A 76 4.28 -1.32 11.11
N MET A 77 4.47 -2.63 11.16
CA MET A 77 5.75 -3.27 11.51
C MET A 77 6.20 -4.14 10.35
N ARG A 78 7.39 -3.89 9.80
CA ARG A 78 7.99 -4.80 8.82
C ARG A 78 8.57 -6.03 9.52
N ILE A 79 8.13 -7.21 9.13
CA ILE A 79 8.52 -8.51 9.66
C ILE A 79 9.48 -9.20 8.70
N ILE A 80 10.67 -9.52 9.21
CA ILE A 80 11.76 -10.14 8.47
C ILE A 80 11.63 -11.67 8.51
N GLY A 81 11.83 -12.30 7.36
CA GLY A 81 11.99 -13.76 7.24
C GLY A 81 10.71 -14.55 6.91
N MET A 82 9.60 -13.87 6.60
CA MET A 82 8.38 -14.55 6.15
C MET A 82 8.50 -15.00 4.68
N THR A 83 8.34 -16.29 4.45
CA THR A 83 8.52 -16.92 3.12
C THR A 83 7.24 -17.51 2.55
N CYS A 84 6.18 -17.67 3.35
CA CYS A 84 4.94 -18.24 2.84
C CYS A 84 3.70 -17.76 3.60
N ALA A 85 2.56 -18.02 2.96
CA ALA A 85 1.21 -18.04 3.51
C ALA A 85 1.09 -18.46 4.99
N ALA A 86 1.70 -19.60 5.32
CA ALA A 86 1.61 -20.16 6.66
C ALA A 86 2.39 -19.32 7.69
N CYS A 87 3.50 -18.68 7.28
CA CYS A 87 4.22 -17.72 8.11
C CYS A 87 3.31 -16.52 8.47
N VAL A 88 2.55 -16.02 7.48
CA VAL A 88 1.58 -14.93 7.68
C VAL A 88 0.53 -15.31 8.72
N ALA A 89 -0.09 -16.48 8.54
CA ALA A 89 -1.13 -16.95 9.46
C ALA A 89 -0.59 -17.17 10.88
N ALA A 90 0.64 -17.69 11.02
CA ALA A 90 1.28 -17.88 12.31
C ALA A 90 1.52 -16.54 13.03
N VAL A 91 2.05 -15.53 12.31
CA VAL A 91 2.33 -14.21 12.89
C VAL A 91 1.05 -13.43 13.19
N GLU A 92 0.04 -13.45 12.32
CA GLU A 92 -1.28 -12.84 12.60
C GLU A 92 -1.88 -13.42 13.87
N LYS A 93 -1.90 -14.74 13.99
CA LYS A 93 -2.47 -15.42 15.15
C LYS A 93 -1.70 -15.12 16.44
N ALA A 94 -0.38 -14.95 16.34
CA ALA A 94 0.45 -14.53 17.47
C ALA A 94 0.14 -13.08 17.89
N LEU A 95 0.04 -12.15 16.93
CA LEU A 95 -0.30 -10.75 17.20
C LEU A 95 -1.73 -10.61 17.76
N GLN A 96 -2.70 -11.33 17.23
CA GLN A 96 -4.10 -11.33 17.73
C GLN A 96 -4.23 -11.91 19.14
N ARG A 97 -3.26 -12.72 19.60
CA ARG A 97 -3.23 -13.25 20.97
C ARG A 97 -2.67 -12.26 21.99
N VAL A 98 -2.03 -11.17 21.56
CA VAL A 98 -1.51 -10.15 22.47
C VAL A 98 -2.70 -9.38 23.07
N PRO A 99 -2.82 -9.29 24.41
CA PRO A 99 -3.91 -8.56 25.06
C PRO A 99 -3.95 -7.10 24.62
N GLY A 100 -5.11 -6.63 24.16
CA GLY A 100 -5.29 -5.26 23.68
C GLY A 100 -5.14 -5.09 22.16
N VAL A 101 -4.80 -6.13 21.39
CA VAL A 101 -4.88 -6.09 19.92
C VAL A 101 -6.32 -6.28 19.47
N GLU A 102 -6.88 -5.31 18.75
CA GLU A 102 -8.21 -5.38 18.15
C GLU A 102 -8.17 -6.14 16.81
N SER A 103 -7.18 -5.83 15.99
CA SER A 103 -7.00 -6.49 14.70
C SER A 103 -5.53 -6.49 14.31
N ALA A 104 -5.04 -7.62 13.81
CA ALA A 104 -3.74 -7.71 13.17
C ALA A 104 -3.92 -8.36 11.79
N VAL A 105 -3.40 -7.68 10.76
CA VAL A 105 -3.35 -8.18 9.40
C VAL A 105 -1.89 -8.19 8.95
N VAL A 106 -1.42 -9.32 8.45
CA VAL A 106 -0.05 -9.46 7.95
C VAL A 106 -0.09 -9.65 6.45
N ASN A 107 0.73 -8.91 5.73
CA ASN A 107 0.87 -9.02 4.30
C ASN A 107 2.26 -9.55 3.93
N LEU A 108 2.31 -10.68 3.22
CA LEU A 108 3.54 -11.33 2.79
C LEU A 108 4.28 -10.56 1.69
N ALA A 109 3.53 -9.86 0.82
CA ALA A 109 4.06 -9.13 -0.33
C ALA A 109 4.89 -7.93 0.14
N THR A 110 4.39 -7.21 1.13
CA THR A 110 5.04 -6.04 1.73
C THR A 110 5.86 -6.37 2.97
N GLU A 111 5.84 -7.64 3.39
CA GLU A 111 6.46 -8.11 4.64
C GLU A 111 6.03 -7.28 5.86
N ARG A 112 4.80 -6.77 5.88
CA ARG A 112 4.33 -5.82 6.90
C ARG A 112 3.15 -6.36 7.69
N ALA A 113 3.13 -6.08 8.99
CA ALA A 113 2.01 -6.27 9.89
C ALA A 113 1.35 -4.93 10.21
N PHE A 114 0.07 -4.82 9.87
CA PHE A 114 -0.80 -3.72 10.26
C PHE A 114 -1.57 -4.14 11.51
N VAL A 115 -1.26 -3.52 12.65
CA VAL A 115 -1.83 -3.89 13.94
C VAL A 115 -2.57 -2.69 14.53
N LYS A 116 -3.85 -2.87 14.81
CA LYS A 116 -4.66 -1.97 15.64
C LYS A 116 -4.65 -2.49 17.06
N TYR A 117 -4.12 -1.71 18.00
CA TYR A 117 -3.97 -2.12 19.39
C TYR A 117 -4.27 -0.98 20.34
N ASN A 118 -4.70 -1.32 21.55
CA ASN A 118 -4.89 -0.39 22.63
C ASN A 118 -3.54 -0.12 23.32
N PRO A 119 -2.99 1.11 23.24
CA PRO A 119 -1.69 1.43 23.83
C PRO A 119 -1.68 1.38 25.37
N LYS A 120 -2.85 1.31 26.02
CA LYS A 120 -2.96 1.10 27.48
C LYS A 120 -2.78 -0.37 27.89
N MET A 121 -2.89 -1.32 26.95
CA MET A 121 -2.85 -2.76 27.21
C MET A 121 -1.68 -3.50 26.55
N ALA A 122 -1.21 -3.03 25.39
CA ALA A 122 -0.07 -3.58 24.68
C ALA A 122 0.89 -2.47 24.25
N SER A 123 2.18 -2.75 24.33
CA SER A 123 3.25 -1.90 23.81
C SER A 123 3.81 -2.44 22.50
N ILE A 124 4.53 -1.60 21.75
CA ILE A 124 5.25 -2.03 20.54
C ILE A 124 6.25 -3.15 20.85
N VAL A 125 6.83 -3.17 22.06
CA VAL A 125 7.77 -4.22 22.50
C VAL A 125 7.06 -5.57 22.59
N ASP A 126 5.87 -5.61 23.18
CA ASP A 126 5.07 -6.83 23.30
C ASP A 126 4.68 -7.40 21.93
N LEU A 127 4.33 -6.51 20.99
CA LEU A 127 4.02 -6.91 19.62
C LEU A 127 5.24 -7.48 18.89
N ARG A 128 6.44 -6.90 19.08
CA ARG A 128 7.69 -7.44 18.50
C ARG A 128 8.06 -8.79 19.11
N GLU A 129 7.87 -8.94 20.41
CA GLU A 129 8.15 -10.20 21.10
C GLU A 129 7.21 -11.31 20.64
N ALA A 130 5.94 -10.99 20.39
CA ALA A 130 5.00 -11.92 19.76
C ALA A 130 5.46 -12.37 18.37
N VAL A 131 5.99 -11.47 17.53
CA VAL A 131 6.57 -11.83 16.23
C VAL A 131 7.82 -12.71 16.39
N ARG A 132 8.71 -12.36 17.33
CA ARG A 132 9.94 -13.12 17.62
C ARG A 132 9.67 -14.51 18.15
N SER A 133 8.59 -14.68 18.92
CA SER A 133 8.15 -15.99 19.42
C SER A 133 7.82 -16.97 18.29
N GLN A 134 7.42 -16.47 17.12
CA GLN A 134 7.13 -17.27 15.93
C GLN A 134 8.39 -17.54 15.07
N GLY A 135 9.56 -17.06 15.49
CA GLY A 135 10.83 -17.27 14.79
C GLY A 135 11.20 -16.21 13.75
N TYR A 136 10.45 -15.10 13.69
CA TYR A 136 10.67 -13.96 12.78
C TYR A 136 11.28 -12.76 13.53
N ASP A 137 11.63 -11.68 12.84
CA ASP A 137 12.14 -10.45 13.49
C ASP A 137 11.41 -9.21 12.97
N VAL A 138 11.51 -8.07 13.67
CA VAL A 138 10.87 -6.80 13.26
C VAL A 138 11.95 -5.76 12.95
N ALA A 139 11.84 -5.12 11.80
CA ALA A 139 12.82 -4.13 11.33
C ALA A 139 12.70 -2.78 12.08
N GLU A 140 13.84 -2.12 12.33
CA GLU A 140 13.91 -0.81 13.02
C GLU A 140 14.41 0.36 12.14
N GLU A 141 14.92 0.10 10.93
CA GLU A 141 15.55 1.10 10.03
C GLU A 141 14.67 1.47 8.80
N GLU A 142 15.06 2.51 8.05
CA GLU A 142 14.40 2.95 6.81
C GLU A 142 14.35 1.86 5.72
N GLU A 143 13.23 1.81 4.98
CA GLU A 143 12.84 0.64 4.18
C GLU A 143 13.75 0.27 3.00
N VAL A 144 14.50 1.23 2.47
CA VAL A 144 15.25 1.06 1.22
C VAL A 144 16.54 0.26 1.45
N ASP A 145 17.27 0.56 2.53
CA ASP A 145 18.55 -0.09 2.86
C ASP A 145 18.37 -1.54 3.32
N ILE A 146 17.24 -1.85 3.96
CA ILE A 146 16.99 -3.18 4.52
C ILE A 146 16.76 -4.22 3.43
N TYR A 147 16.00 -3.86 2.39
CA TYR A 147 15.73 -4.77 1.27
C TYR A 147 17.03 -5.14 0.53
N GLU A 148 17.89 -4.15 0.25
CA GLU A 148 19.17 -4.42 -0.43
C GLU A 148 20.04 -5.36 0.40
N ARG A 149 20.12 -5.12 1.72
CA ARG A 149 20.82 -6.01 2.65
C ARG A 149 20.21 -7.42 2.69
N GLU A 150 18.90 -7.57 2.60
CA GLU A 150 18.23 -8.88 2.60
C GLU A 150 18.44 -9.66 1.32
N LEU A 151 18.37 -8.99 0.16
CA LEU A 151 18.70 -9.58 -1.12
C LEU A 151 20.17 -10.03 -1.14
N GLU A 152 21.08 -9.21 -0.62
CA GLU A 152 22.50 -9.56 -0.48
C GLU A 152 22.69 -10.78 0.43
N LYS A 153 21.99 -10.84 1.57
CA LYS A 153 22.00 -12.01 2.48
C LYS A 153 21.43 -13.26 1.80
N ALA A 154 20.39 -13.15 0.99
CA ALA A 154 19.83 -14.27 0.23
C ALA A 154 20.82 -14.78 -0.83
N LYS A 155 21.43 -13.86 -1.59
CA LYS A 155 22.48 -14.14 -2.57
C LYS A 155 23.69 -14.82 -1.93
N GLN A 156 24.17 -14.30 -0.79
CA GLN A 156 25.27 -14.91 -0.04
C GLN A 156 24.92 -16.32 0.44
N ARG A 157 23.68 -16.58 0.88
CA ARG A 157 23.24 -17.93 1.25
C ARG A 157 23.26 -18.88 0.07
N VAL A 158 22.79 -18.46 -1.11
CA VAL A 158 22.87 -19.26 -2.34
C VAL A 158 24.32 -19.59 -2.69
N ILE A 159 25.20 -18.58 -2.71
CA ILE A 159 26.62 -18.76 -3.02
C ILE A 159 27.28 -19.73 -2.03
N ARG A 160 27.06 -19.54 -0.72
CA ARG A 160 27.61 -20.43 0.31
C ARG A 160 27.05 -21.85 0.20
N SER A 161 25.77 -22.02 -0.13
CA SER A 161 25.16 -23.34 -0.30
C SER A 161 25.75 -24.08 -1.51
N TRP A 162 25.87 -23.40 -2.65
CA TRP A 162 26.47 -23.96 -3.85
C TRP A 162 27.98 -24.22 -3.71
N MET A 163 28.68 -23.42 -2.90
CA MET A 163 30.10 -23.67 -2.57
C MET A 163 30.31 -25.05 -1.94
N PHE A 164 29.37 -25.55 -1.13
CA PHE A 164 29.42 -26.92 -0.60
C PHE A 164 28.81 -27.95 -1.56
N THR A 165 27.79 -27.56 -2.33
CA THR A 165 27.04 -28.49 -3.21
C THR A 165 27.82 -28.87 -4.46
N VAL A 166 28.50 -27.92 -5.11
CA VAL A 166 29.25 -28.17 -6.36
C VAL A 166 30.35 -29.21 -6.13
N PRO A 167 31.21 -29.12 -5.10
CA PRO A 167 32.19 -30.16 -4.83
C PRO A 167 31.57 -31.55 -4.57
N ILE A 168 30.45 -31.62 -3.85
CA ILE A 168 29.72 -32.87 -3.62
C ILE A 168 29.25 -33.47 -4.96
N ILE A 169 28.62 -32.66 -5.82
CA ILE A 169 28.17 -33.11 -7.15
C ILE A 169 29.36 -33.62 -7.97
N LEU A 170 30.46 -32.85 -8.02
CA LEU A 170 31.66 -33.25 -8.76
C LEU A 170 32.25 -34.57 -8.23
N TRP A 171 32.20 -34.79 -6.91
CA TRP A 171 32.66 -36.03 -6.30
C TRP A 171 31.70 -37.21 -6.54
N MET A 172 30.40 -36.95 -6.67
CA MET A 172 29.40 -37.98 -7.01
C MET A 172 29.43 -38.42 -8.48
N ILE A 173 29.86 -37.57 -9.42
CA ILE A 173 29.88 -37.91 -10.85
C ILE A 173 30.66 -39.20 -11.18
N PRO A 174 31.90 -39.42 -10.66
CA PRO A 174 32.62 -40.67 -10.88
C PRO A 174 31.91 -41.92 -10.33
N GLU A 175 31.18 -41.78 -9.23
CA GLU A 175 30.39 -42.86 -8.65
C GLU A 175 29.17 -43.16 -9.53
N MET A 176 28.45 -42.12 -10.00
CA MET A 176 27.28 -42.27 -10.85
C MET A 176 27.59 -42.85 -12.24
N PHE A 177 28.68 -42.44 -12.89
CA PHE A 177 28.99 -42.86 -14.26
C PHE A 177 29.87 -44.10 -14.35
N PHE A 178 30.80 -44.28 -13.40
CA PHE A 178 31.81 -45.32 -13.46
C PHE A 178 31.73 -46.30 -12.28
N GLY A 179 30.86 -46.05 -11.29
CA GLY A 179 30.77 -46.87 -10.07
C GLY A 179 32.00 -46.74 -9.15
N ILE A 180 32.84 -45.72 -9.36
CA ILE A 180 34.11 -45.56 -8.66
C ILE A 180 33.92 -44.68 -7.42
N MET A 181 33.92 -45.29 -6.23
CA MET A 181 33.94 -44.59 -4.94
C MET A 181 35.38 -44.23 -4.53
N TRP A 182 35.93 -43.18 -5.13
CA TRP A 182 37.29 -42.70 -4.84
C TRP A 182 37.33 -41.82 -3.58
N PRO A 183 38.36 -41.91 -2.71
CA PRO A 183 39.50 -42.84 -2.71
C PRO A 183 39.19 -44.26 -2.21
N ASN A 184 38.22 -44.38 -1.31
CA ASN A 184 37.62 -45.65 -0.90
C ASN A 184 36.16 -45.41 -0.45
N PRO A 185 35.30 -46.44 -0.40
CA PRO A 185 33.89 -46.29 -0.02
C PRO A 185 33.67 -45.64 1.35
N PHE A 186 34.56 -45.90 2.32
CA PHE A 186 34.45 -45.35 3.67
C PHE A 186 34.67 -43.83 3.68
N ILE A 187 35.76 -43.36 3.09
CA ILE A 187 36.15 -41.95 2.97
C ILE A 187 35.16 -41.20 2.09
N PHE A 188 34.67 -41.82 1.02
CA PHE A 188 33.64 -41.24 0.15
C PHE A 188 32.36 -40.96 0.94
N ASN A 189 31.80 -41.98 1.62
CA ASN A 189 30.59 -41.82 2.41
C ASN A 189 30.77 -40.85 3.59
N LEU A 190 31.93 -40.90 4.24
CA LEU A 190 32.22 -40.02 5.37
C LEU A 190 32.39 -38.57 4.88
N GLY A 191 33.12 -38.39 3.79
CA GLY A 191 33.37 -37.10 3.16
C GLY A 191 32.08 -36.41 2.71
N ILE A 192 31.20 -37.11 2.02
CA ILE A 192 29.89 -36.57 1.60
C ILE A 192 29.03 -36.20 2.82
N THR A 193 29.00 -37.05 3.85
CA THR A 193 28.19 -36.81 5.07
C THR A 193 28.70 -35.60 5.86
N ILE A 194 30.02 -35.44 5.98
CA ILE A 194 30.62 -34.30 6.68
C ILE A 194 30.49 -33.02 5.86
N LEU A 195 30.74 -33.08 4.54
CA LEU A 195 30.69 -31.91 3.67
C LEU A 195 29.26 -31.37 3.47
N SER A 196 28.26 -32.23 3.56
CA SER A 196 26.84 -31.85 3.53
C SER A 196 26.35 -31.18 4.81
N ALA A 197 26.95 -31.48 5.96
CA ALA A 197 26.48 -30.97 7.25
C ALA A 197 26.53 -29.43 7.37
N PRO A 198 27.61 -28.71 6.98
CA PRO A 198 27.62 -27.24 6.97
C PRO A 198 26.58 -26.63 6.03
N ALA A 199 26.32 -27.25 4.87
CA ALA A 199 25.29 -26.76 3.98
C ALA A 199 23.90 -26.81 4.65
N ILE A 200 23.61 -27.89 5.37
CA ILE A 200 22.31 -28.12 6.01
C ILE A 200 22.16 -27.35 7.32
N PHE A 201 23.08 -27.55 8.26
CA PHE A 201 22.95 -27.06 9.63
C PHE A 201 23.50 -25.66 9.85
N TRP A 202 24.30 -25.11 8.92
CA TRP A 202 24.77 -23.73 9.00
C TRP A 202 24.08 -22.83 7.97
N VAL A 203 24.19 -23.14 6.67
CA VAL A 203 23.56 -22.32 5.62
C VAL A 203 22.03 -22.50 5.59
N GLY A 204 21.56 -23.74 5.76
CA GLY A 204 20.14 -24.10 5.80
C GLY A 204 19.43 -23.90 7.13
N TRP A 205 20.14 -23.48 8.18
CA TRP A 205 19.58 -23.33 9.53
C TRP A 205 18.26 -22.56 9.59
N PRO A 206 18.09 -21.43 8.87
CA PRO A 206 16.81 -20.69 8.90
C PRO A 206 15.62 -21.53 8.40
N THR A 207 15.82 -22.38 7.38
CA THR A 207 14.77 -23.26 6.85
C THR A 207 14.40 -24.34 7.88
N ILE A 208 15.40 -24.93 8.55
CA ILE A 208 15.16 -25.93 9.60
C ILE A 208 14.42 -25.30 10.79
N LYS A 209 14.87 -24.13 11.25
CA LYS A 209 14.25 -23.39 12.35
C LYS A 209 12.78 -23.04 12.04
N SER A 210 12.52 -22.57 10.82
CA SER A 210 11.17 -22.25 10.33
C SER A 210 10.27 -23.49 10.27
N GLY A 211 10.79 -24.61 9.77
CA GLY A 211 10.05 -25.89 9.76
C GLY A 211 9.70 -26.38 11.16
N TRP A 212 10.66 -26.30 12.09
CA TRP A 212 10.44 -26.71 13.48
C TRP A 212 9.40 -25.84 14.20
N ALA A 213 9.51 -24.51 14.05
CA ALA A 213 8.55 -23.56 14.61
C ALA A 213 7.11 -23.85 14.13
N SER A 214 6.95 -24.27 12.87
CA SER A 214 5.65 -24.61 12.29
C SER A 214 4.94 -25.73 13.06
N VAL A 215 5.68 -26.80 13.38
CA VAL A 215 5.16 -27.95 14.13
C VAL A 215 4.76 -27.53 15.54
N THR A 216 5.59 -26.74 16.23
CA THR A 216 5.32 -26.31 17.60
C THR A 216 4.11 -25.38 17.71
N HIS A 217 3.77 -24.66 16.64
CA HIS A 217 2.68 -23.70 16.63
C HIS A 217 1.39 -24.22 15.94
N GLY A 218 1.38 -25.48 15.49
CA GLY A 218 0.22 -26.09 14.83
C GLY A 218 -0.09 -25.47 13.47
N SER A 219 0.91 -24.93 12.79
CA SER A 219 0.83 -24.47 11.40
C SER A 219 1.54 -25.47 10.48
N ALA A 220 1.24 -25.41 9.18
CA ALA A 220 1.91 -26.23 8.18
C ALA A 220 2.54 -25.30 7.14
N ASN A 221 3.88 -25.30 7.03
CA ASN A 221 4.63 -24.43 6.13
C ASN A 221 5.49 -25.25 5.15
N MET A 222 5.90 -24.63 4.04
CA MET A 222 6.70 -25.31 3.01
C MET A 222 8.08 -25.74 3.53
N ASP A 223 8.62 -24.99 4.50
CA ASP A 223 9.92 -25.25 5.11
C ASP A 223 9.94 -26.57 5.90
N LEU A 224 8.80 -27.01 6.43
CA LEU A 224 8.67 -28.29 7.11
C LEU A 224 8.95 -29.48 6.17
N LEU A 225 8.41 -29.48 4.95
CA LEU A 225 8.62 -30.55 3.97
C LEU A 225 10.11 -30.65 3.59
N ILE A 226 10.74 -29.51 3.32
CA ILE A 226 12.16 -29.46 2.97
C ILE A 226 13.03 -29.85 4.17
N ALA A 227 12.73 -29.36 5.38
CA ALA A 227 13.47 -29.70 6.59
C ALA A 227 13.41 -31.22 6.85
N MET A 228 12.23 -31.83 6.77
CA MET A 228 12.08 -33.28 6.92
C MET A 228 12.83 -34.04 5.83
N GLY A 229 12.61 -33.70 4.55
CA GLY A 229 13.26 -34.39 3.43
C GLY A 229 14.79 -34.31 3.49
N THR A 230 15.35 -33.14 3.81
CA THR A 230 16.80 -32.92 3.89
C THR A 230 17.42 -33.60 5.12
N ILE A 231 16.77 -33.54 6.29
CA ILE A 231 17.27 -34.20 7.50
C ILE A 231 17.22 -35.73 7.35
N ILE A 232 16.10 -36.28 6.86
CA ILE A 232 15.96 -37.73 6.67
C ILE A 232 16.97 -38.23 5.64
N ALA A 233 17.14 -37.54 4.52
CA ALA A 233 18.16 -37.88 3.53
C ALA A 233 19.58 -37.78 4.09
N TRP A 234 19.90 -36.76 4.89
CA TRP A 234 21.22 -36.64 5.52
C TRP A 234 21.50 -37.76 6.54
N LEU A 235 20.50 -38.16 7.32
CA LEU A 235 20.62 -39.26 8.30
C LEU A 235 20.95 -40.62 7.67
N THR A 236 20.71 -40.80 6.37
CA THR A 236 21.15 -42.02 5.65
C THR A 236 22.68 -42.14 5.58
N GLY A 237 23.42 -41.03 5.62
CA GLY A 237 24.88 -41.03 5.58
C GLY A 237 25.53 -41.67 6.82
N PRO A 238 25.22 -41.22 8.05
CA PRO A 238 25.66 -41.93 9.25
C PRO A 238 25.13 -43.37 9.32
N ALA A 239 23.89 -43.60 8.87
CA ALA A 239 23.28 -44.92 8.89
C ALA A 239 23.97 -45.92 7.93
N SER A 240 24.57 -45.46 6.83
CA SER A 240 25.29 -46.31 5.88
C SER A 240 26.54 -46.99 6.47
N PHE A 241 27.03 -46.52 7.63
CA PHE A 241 28.17 -47.17 8.32
C PHE A 241 27.75 -48.33 9.22
N VAL A 242 26.49 -48.34 9.67
CA VAL A 242 25.96 -49.33 10.62
C VAL A 242 25.00 -50.32 9.93
N SER A 243 24.45 -49.92 8.78
CA SER A 243 23.47 -50.69 8.01
C SER A 243 23.85 -50.70 6.54
N SER A 244 23.25 -51.61 5.76
CA SER A 244 23.43 -51.70 4.31
C SER A 244 22.70 -50.59 3.51
N LEU A 245 22.38 -49.47 4.16
CA LEU A 245 21.77 -48.33 3.51
C LEU A 245 22.81 -47.58 2.66
N PHE A 246 22.38 -47.08 1.51
CA PHE A 246 23.16 -46.14 0.70
C PHE A 246 23.15 -44.74 1.32
N ASN A 247 24.12 -43.92 0.93
CA ASN A 247 24.27 -42.56 1.45
C ASN A 247 23.62 -41.53 0.51
N TYR A 248 22.52 -40.91 0.95
CA TYR A 248 21.85 -39.80 0.25
C TYR A 248 22.13 -38.42 0.86
N ALA A 249 23.16 -38.28 1.72
CA ALA A 249 23.52 -36.99 2.31
C ALA A 249 24.00 -35.95 1.25
N GLY A 250 24.48 -36.41 0.10
CA GLY A 250 24.76 -35.53 -1.04
C GLY A 250 23.48 -34.92 -1.62
N SER A 251 22.44 -35.75 -1.81
CA SER A 251 21.14 -35.33 -2.34
C SER A 251 20.43 -34.33 -1.42
N SER A 252 20.52 -34.47 -0.09
CA SER A 252 19.96 -33.48 0.85
C SER A 252 20.54 -32.07 0.65
N THR A 253 21.82 -31.98 0.33
CA THR A 253 22.50 -30.71 0.10
C THR A 253 22.04 -30.07 -1.21
N MET A 254 21.84 -30.89 -2.25
CA MET A 254 21.31 -30.44 -3.53
C MET A 254 19.87 -29.93 -3.40
N ILE A 255 18.99 -30.67 -2.72
CA ILE A 255 17.61 -30.26 -2.44
C ILE A 255 17.57 -28.90 -1.75
N LEU A 256 18.38 -28.73 -0.70
CA LEU A 256 18.45 -27.48 0.05
C LEU A 256 18.97 -26.32 -0.80
N SER A 257 20.01 -26.54 -1.60
CA SER A 257 20.59 -25.52 -2.48
C SER A 257 19.61 -25.04 -3.55
N PHE A 258 18.86 -25.95 -4.17
CA PHE A 258 17.79 -25.57 -5.11
C PHE A 258 16.67 -24.81 -4.42
N ASN A 259 16.25 -25.22 -3.22
CA ASN A 259 15.27 -24.48 -2.44
C ASN A 259 15.75 -23.05 -2.10
N LEU A 260 16.99 -22.91 -1.61
CA LEU A 260 17.58 -21.59 -1.32
C LEU A 260 17.71 -20.72 -2.57
N THR A 261 18.01 -21.33 -3.72
CA THR A 261 18.03 -20.63 -5.01
C THR A 261 16.63 -20.15 -5.41
N GLY A 262 15.61 -21.00 -5.23
CA GLY A 262 14.21 -20.62 -5.40
C GLY A 262 13.82 -19.43 -4.51
N LYS A 263 14.19 -19.47 -3.21
CA LYS A 263 13.97 -18.37 -2.26
C LYS A 263 14.70 -17.07 -2.63
N TYR A 264 15.87 -17.17 -3.27
CA TYR A 264 16.56 -15.98 -3.79
C TYR A 264 15.82 -15.37 -4.98
N TYR A 265 15.39 -16.18 -5.95
CA TYR A 265 14.58 -15.69 -7.07
C TYR A 265 13.22 -15.14 -6.62
N GLU A 266 12.62 -15.75 -5.58
CA GLU A 266 11.46 -15.21 -4.89
C GLU A 266 11.72 -13.79 -4.35
N ALA A 267 12.80 -13.62 -3.57
CA ALA A 267 13.16 -12.32 -3.01
C ALA A 267 13.42 -11.27 -4.11
N LEU A 268 14.10 -11.68 -5.18
CA LEU A 268 14.38 -10.84 -6.35
C LEU A 268 13.08 -10.37 -7.03
N ALA A 269 12.12 -11.29 -7.26
CA ALA A 269 10.85 -10.99 -7.91
C ALA A 269 9.95 -10.07 -7.04
N LYS A 270 9.93 -10.29 -5.72
CA LYS A 270 9.22 -9.40 -4.78
C LYS A 270 9.77 -7.98 -4.83
N GLY A 271 11.08 -7.80 -4.79
CA GLY A 271 11.66 -6.46 -4.71
C GLY A 271 11.59 -5.65 -5.99
N GLN A 272 11.61 -6.29 -7.16
CA GLN A 272 11.31 -5.59 -8.42
C GLN A 272 9.89 -5.02 -8.43
N SER A 273 8.95 -5.72 -7.80
CA SER A 273 7.56 -5.29 -7.72
C SER A 273 7.38 -4.12 -6.74
N SER A 274 8.16 -4.06 -5.65
CA SER A 274 8.15 -2.92 -4.72
C SER A 274 8.84 -1.66 -5.28
N GLN A 275 9.51 -1.74 -6.44
CA GLN A 275 10.14 -0.58 -7.06
C GLN A 275 9.12 0.47 -7.52
N ALA A 276 7.88 0.09 -7.86
CA ALA A 276 6.87 1.06 -8.30
C ALA A 276 6.54 2.07 -7.19
N ILE A 277 6.37 1.62 -5.93
CA ILE A 277 6.17 2.50 -4.77
C ILE A 277 7.45 3.27 -4.45
N ARG A 278 8.63 2.62 -4.53
CA ARG A 278 9.91 3.33 -4.36
C ARG A 278 10.11 4.43 -5.39
N GLN A 279 9.57 4.25 -6.59
CA GLN A 279 9.63 5.26 -7.63
C GLN A 279 8.78 6.46 -7.24
N LEU A 280 7.62 6.27 -6.59
CA LEU A 280 6.83 7.35 -6.00
C LEU A 280 7.60 8.06 -4.87
N LEU A 281 8.25 7.32 -3.96
CA LEU A 281 9.08 7.89 -2.88
C LEU A 281 10.29 8.68 -3.41
N LYS A 282 10.93 8.21 -4.49
CA LYS A 282 12.01 8.92 -5.18
C LYS A 282 11.53 10.22 -5.86
N MET A 283 10.22 10.44 -5.98
CA MET A 283 9.72 11.68 -6.56
C MET A 283 9.76 12.83 -5.57
N GLU A 284 9.67 12.58 -4.26
CA GLU A 284 9.78 13.61 -3.23
C GLU A 284 11.09 14.38 -3.36
N ALA A 285 11.00 15.70 -3.22
CA ALA A 285 12.18 16.54 -3.16
C ALA A 285 12.90 16.30 -1.82
N LYS A 286 14.23 16.34 -1.83
CA LYS A 286 15.05 16.21 -0.61
C LYS A 286 15.31 17.56 0.06
N SER A 287 15.33 18.62 -0.75
CA SER A 287 15.57 19.99 -0.33
C SER A 287 14.60 20.94 -1.04
N ALA A 288 14.45 22.13 -0.46
CA ALA A 288 13.69 23.24 -1.02
C ALA A 288 14.54 24.52 -0.93
N PHE A 289 14.41 25.41 -1.91
CA PHE A 289 14.96 26.76 -1.82
C PHE A 289 13.92 27.67 -1.16
N LEU A 290 14.23 28.21 0.01
CA LEU A 290 13.37 29.18 0.70
C LEU A 290 13.85 30.60 0.46
N LEU A 291 12.89 31.53 0.40
CA LEU A 291 13.15 32.96 0.42
C LEU A 291 13.15 33.45 1.89
N VAL A 292 14.32 33.68 2.45
CA VAL A 292 14.48 34.18 3.83
C VAL A 292 15.20 35.52 3.78
N ASP A 293 14.56 36.58 4.27
CA ASP A 293 15.12 37.95 4.27
C ASP A 293 15.56 38.46 2.88
N GLY A 294 14.94 37.94 1.81
CA GLY A 294 15.27 38.29 0.42
C GLY A 294 16.44 37.51 -0.18
N GLU A 295 17.04 36.57 0.55
CA GLU A 295 18.09 35.68 0.06
C GLU A 295 17.53 34.26 -0.18
N GLU A 296 18.02 33.60 -1.23
CA GLU A 296 17.69 32.20 -1.54
C GLU A 296 18.55 31.28 -0.65
N LYS A 297 17.91 30.41 0.13
CA LYS A 297 18.61 29.42 0.95
C LYS A 297 18.06 28.02 0.73
N GLU A 298 18.95 27.10 0.36
CA GLU A 298 18.61 25.68 0.30
C GLU A 298 18.49 25.09 1.73
N VAL A 299 17.35 24.48 2.02
CA VAL A 299 17.10 23.77 3.28
C VAL A 299 16.62 22.35 2.99
N PRO A 300 16.93 21.37 3.84
CA PRO A 300 16.35 20.04 3.71
C PRO A 300 14.85 20.06 4.08
N MET A 301 14.08 19.14 3.52
CA MET A 301 12.61 19.13 3.64
C MET A 301 12.08 18.98 5.07
N ASP A 302 12.89 18.44 5.98
CA ASP A 302 12.55 18.31 7.41
C ASP A 302 12.50 19.64 8.16
N GLN A 303 13.12 20.69 7.60
CA GLN A 303 13.19 22.03 8.18
C GLN A 303 12.16 23.01 7.59
N VAL A 304 11.49 22.63 6.50
CA VAL A 304 10.46 23.45 5.86
C VAL A 304 9.20 23.48 6.72
N LYS A 305 8.65 24.67 6.95
CA LYS A 305 7.44 24.91 7.73
C LYS A 305 6.30 25.39 6.83
N VAL A 306 5.08 25.17 7.32
CA VAL A 306 3.88 25.75 6.71
C VAL A 306 4.02 27.27 6.74
N ARG A 307 3.67 27.92 5.62
CA ARG A 307 3.87 29.34 5.29
C ARG A 307 5.27 29.77 4.87
N ASP A 308 6.24 28.86 4.80
CA ASP A 308 7.51 29.20 4.17
C ASP A 308 7.29 29.42 2.66
N VAL A 309 7.93 30.44 2.10
CA VAL A 309 7.86 30.74 0.66
C VAL A 309 9.02 30.06 -0.04
N MET A 310 8.69 29.06 -0.84
CA MET A 310 9.63 28.30 -1.66
C MET A 310 9.76 28.93 -3.04
N ILE A 311 10.98 28.95 -3.56
CA ILE A 311 11.29 29.34 -4.93
C ILE A 311 11.41 28.07 -5.76
N VAL A 312 10.64 27.97 -6.84
CA VAL A 312 10.68 26.83 -7.76
C VAL A 312 11.07 27.34 -9.15
N LYS A 313 12.24 26.92 -9.64
CA LYS A 313 12.77 27.34 -10.95
C LYS A 313 12.19 26.48 -12.08
N PRO A 314 12.26 26.96 -13.34
CA PRO A 314 11.91 26.15 -14.51
C PRO A 314 12.66 24.82 -14.54
N GLY A 315 11.95 23.71 -14.74
CA GLY A 315 12.48 22.34 -14.74
C GLY A 315 12.65 21.72 -13.35
N GLU A 316 12.44 22.47 -12.26
CA GLU A 316 12.52 21.93 -10.91
C GLU A 316 11.22 21.28 -10.46
N LYS A 317 11.34 20.36 -9.50
CA LYS A 317 10.18 19.78 -8.83
C LYS A 317 9.68 20.73 -7.75
N ILE A 318 8.37 20.82 -7.64
CA ILE A 318 7.72 21.52 -6.52
C ILE A 318 7.96 20.69 -5.24
N PRO A 319 8.61 21.24 -4.20
CA PRO A 319 9.05 20.43 -3.07
C PRO A 319 7.93 19.86 -2.20
N THR A 320 6.86 20.63 -2.01
CA THR A 320 5.68 20.25 -1.21
C THR A 320 4.44 20.99 -1.70
N ASP A 321 3.26 20.55 -1.26
CA ASP A 321 1.99 21.19 -1.60
C ASP A 321 1.96 22.65 -1.11
N GLY A 322 1.42 23.53 -1.94
CA GLY A 322 1.38 24.96 -1.64
C GLY A 322 0.44 25.77 -2.51
N THR A 323 0.50 27.09 -2.34
CA THR A 323 -0.25 28.06 -3.14
C THR A 323 0.71 29.04 -3.78
N VAL A 324 0.51 29.36 -5.06
CA VAL A 324 1.34 30.33 -5.78
C VAL A 324 1.08 31.73 -5.22
N VAL A 325 2.11 32.37 -4.67
CA VAL A 325 2.04 33.75 -4.16
C VAL A 325 2.59 34.77 -5.15
N SER A 326 3.50 34.38 -6.03
CA SER A 326 3.91 35.19 -7.18
C SER A 326 4.51 34.35 -8.30
N GLY A 327 4.45 34.87 -9.52
CA GLY A 327 4.87 34.16 -10.74
C GLY A 327 3.71 33.51 -11.49
N GLU A 328 4.00 33.08 -12.71
CA GLU A 328 3.08 32.36 -13.59
C GLU A 328 3.89 31.28 -14.33
N SER A 329 3.35 30.07 -14.39
CA SER A 329 3.98 28.98 -15.12
C SER A 329 3.00 27.86 -15.49
N SER A 330 3.46 26.93 -16.32
CA SER A 330 2.81 25.65 -16.56
C SER A 330 3.47 24.57 -15.68
N VAL A 331 2.63 23.77 -15.03
CA VAL A 331 3.07 22.67 -14.16
C VAL A 331 2.61 21.35 -14.75
N ASP A 332 3.53 20.41 -14.89
CA ASP A 332 3.24 19.04 -15.27
C ASP A 332 2.73 18.26 -14.05
N GLU A 333 1.41 18.12 -13.98
CA GLU A 333 0.71 17.36 -12.95
C GLU A 333 0.37 15.92 -13.39
N SER A 334 0.96 15.42 -14.49
CA SER A 334 0.63 14.09 -15.05
C SER A 334 0.79 12.95 -14.05
N MET A 335 1.73 13.07 -13.11
CA MET A 335 1.93 12.10 -12.03
C MET A 335 0.79 12.08 -11.00
N ALA A 336 0.08 13.20 -10.80
CA ALA A 336 -0.99 13.35 -9.84
C ALA A 336 -2.38 13.14 -10.47
N THR A 337 -2.58 13.70 -11.67
CA THR A 337 -3.87 13.73 -12.37
C THR A 337 -3.98 12.67 -13.47
N GLY A 338 -2.86 12.15 -13.98
CA GLY A 338 -2.82 11.27 -15.15
C GLY A 338 -2.96 12.01 -16.49
N GLU A 339 -3.19 13.32 -16.48
CA GLU A 339 -3.36 14.11 -17.70
C GLU A 339 -2.00 14.56 -18.24
N SER A 340 -1.76 14.34 -19.54
CA SER A 340 -0.44 14.63 -20.16
C SER A 340 -0.22 16.11 -20.50
N MET A 341 -1.25 16.95 -20.40
CA MET A 341 -1.17 18.38 -20.73
C MET A 341 -0.79 19.18 -19.48
N PRO A 342 0.27 20.01 -19.52
CA PRO A 342 0.62 20.88 -18.41
C PRO A 342 -0.52 21.85 -18.06
N VAL A 343 -0.71 22.07 -16.76
CA VAL A 343 -1.76 22.94 -16.22
C VAL A 343 -1.16 24.32 -15.94
N GLY A 344 -1.78 25.38 -16.46
CA GLY A 344 -1.39 26.76 -16.16
C GLY A 344 -1.69 27.12 -14.71
N LYS A 345 -0.71 27.74 -14.03
CA LYS A 345 -0.78 28.18 -12.64
C LYS A 345 -0.49 29.66 -12.53
N HIS A 346 -1.38 30.37 -11.83
CA HIS A 346 -1.29 31.79 -11.55
C HIS A 346 -1.34 32.03 -10.05
N VAL A 347 -1.15 33.28 -9.64
CA VAL A 347 -1.24 33.69 -8.24
C VAL A 347 -2.59 33.30 -7.63
N GLY A 348 -2.55 32.59 -6.52
CA GLY A 348 -3.71 32.05 -5.82
C GLY A 348 -4.03 30.59 -6.15
N ASP A 349 -3.44 30.00 -7.19
CA ASP A 349 -3.67 28.61 -7.55
C ASP A 349 -2.89 27.65 -6.63
N GLU A 350 -3.49 26.49 -6.32
CA GLU A 350 -2.79 25.41 -5.61
C GLU A 350 -1.83 24.66 -6.54
N VAL A 351 -0.69 24.25 -5.98
CA VAL A 351 0.29 23.38 -6.61
C VAL A 351 0.55 22.15 -5.75
N ILE A 352 0.85 21.04 -6.41
CA ILE A 352 1.01 19.72 -5.78
C ILE A 352 2.50 19.43 -5.62
N GLY A 353 2.89 18.85 -4.48
CA GLY A 353 4.27 18.39 -4.29
C GLY A 353 4.68 17.31 -5.30
N ALA A 354 5.96 17.30 -5.67
CA ALA A 354 6.60 16.40 -6.63
C ALA A 354 6.19 16.54 -8.10
N THR A 355 5.29 17.48 -8.44
CA THR A 355 5.04 17.87 -9.85
C THR A 355 6.17 18.73 -10.40
N VAL A 356 6.30 18.81 -11.72
CA VAL A 356 7.43 19.51 -12.36
C VAL A 356 6.98 20.86 -12.89
N ASN A 357 7.65 21.91 -12.45
CA ASN A 357 7.49 23.26 -12.99
C ASN A 357 8.20 23.33 -14.35
N GLN A 358 7.58 23.88 -15.41
CA GLN A 358 8.17 23.85 -16.76
C GLN A 358 8.92 25.12 -17.14
N GLU A 359 8.23 26.24 -17.35
CA GLU A 359 8.81 27.39 -18.09
C GLU A 359 9.07 28.64 -17.24
N GLY A 360 8.36 28.80 -16.12
CA GLY A 360 8.29 30.05 -15.34
C GLY A 360 8.84 29.92 -13.93
N LEU A 361 9.18 31.04 -13.29
CA LEU A 361 9.59 31.05 -11.89
C LEU A 361 8.34 31.15 -11.01
N LEU A 362 8.19 30.23 -10.05
CA LEU A 362 7.08 30.25 -9.10
C LEU A 362 7.59 30.50 -7.68
N HIS A 363 6.93 31.41 -6.98
CA HIS A 363 7.00 31.50 -5.53
C HIS A 363 5.79 30.82 -4.93
N VAL A 364 6.01 29.78 -4.13
CA VAL A 364 4.98 28.90 -3.61
C VAL A 364 5.03 28.94 -2.09
N GLU A 365 3.95 29.38 -1.47
CA GLU A 365 3.79 29.29 -0.01
C GLU A 365 3.38 27.86 0.37
N ALA A 366 4.15 27.20 1.24
CA ALA A 366 3.88 25.83 1.67
C ALA A 366 2.59 25.75 2.51
N THR A 367 1.62 24.94 2.08
CA THR A 367 0.33 24.76 2.79
C THR A 367 0.26 23.44 3.54
N ARG A 368 0.79 22.36 2.95
CA ARG A 368 0.87 21.02 3.56
C ARG A 368 2.28 20.50 3.44
N ILE A 369 2.78 19.83 4.49
CA ILE A 369 4.16 19.31 4.57
C ILE A 369 4.19 17.89 5.14
N GLY A 370 5.23 17.13 4.81
CA GLY A 370 5.44 15.77 5.29
C GLY A 370 4.24 14.85 5.02
N LYS A 371 3.70 14.26 6.09
CA LYS A 371 2.59 13.29 6.02
C LYS A 371 1.26 13.86 5.51
N ASP A 372 1.12 15.18 5.51
CA ASP A 372 -0.11 15.86 5.10
C ASP A 372 -0.12 16.22 3.60
N THR A 373 0.99 16.00 2.88
CA THR A 373 1.07 16.25 1.43
C THR A 373 0.22 15.28 0.62
N PHE A 374 -0.20 15.70 -0.57
CA PHE A 374 -0.96 14.87 -1.50
C PHE A 374 -0.23 13.54 -1.82
N LEU A 375 1.08 13.60 -2.10
CA LEU A 375 1.87 12.42 -2.39
C LEU A 375 1.97 11.47 -1.18
N ALA A 376 2.19 11.99 0.03
CA ALA A 376 2.22 11.18 1.24
C ALA A 376 0.86 10.51 1.51
N GLN A 377 -0.25 11.19 1.22
CA GLN A 377 -1.60 10.59 1.30
C GLN A 377 -1.80 9.49 0.25
N ILE A 378 -1.32 9.67 -0.98
CA ILE A 378 -1.32 8.59 -1.99
C ILE A 378 -0.51 7.40 -1.51
N ILE A 379 0.73 7.62 -1.03
CA ILE A 379 1.59 6.56 -0.53
C ILE A 379 0.88 5.81 0.60
N LYS A 380 0.34 6.53 1.59
CA LYS A 380 -0.42 5.95 2.69
C LYS A 380 -1.60 5.11 2.19
N MET A 381 -2.40 5.63 1.25
CA MET A 381 -3.53 4.88 0.68
C MET A 381 -3.08 3.62 -0.07
N VAL A 382 -1.95 3.67 -0.78
CA VAL A 382 -1.37 2.50 -1.48
C VAL A 382 -0.83 1.48 -0.47
N GLU A 383 -0.16 1.93 0.60
CA GLU A 383 0.32 1.06 1.67
C GLU A 383 -0.84 0.39 2.42
N GLU A 384 -1.90 1.14 2.75
CA GLU A 384 -3.13 0.61 3.35
C GLU A 384 -3.82 -0.40 2.41
N ALA A 385 -3.84 -0.12 1.10
CA ALA A 385 -4.37 -1.05 0.09
C ALA A 385 -3.60 -2.37 0.08
N GLN A 386 -2.27 -2.29 0.14
CA GLN A 386 -1.41 -3.45 0.24
C GLN A 386 -1.52 -4.15 1.60
N GLY A 387 -1.98 -3.50 2.66
CA GLY A 387 -2.25 -4.14 3.94
C GLY A 387 -3.45 -5.08 3.95
N THR A 388 -4.28 -5.09 2.91
CA THR A 388 -5.48 -5.93 2.84
C THR A 388 -5.17 -7.34 2.31
N LYS A 389 -5.68 -8.38 3.00
CA LYS A 389 -5.63 -9.75 2.51
C LYS A 389 -6.56 -9.91 1.31
N VAL A 390 -6.00 -10.29 0.18
CA VAL A 390 -6.75 -10.53 -1.05
C VAL A 390 -7.36 -11.93 -1.03
N PRO A 391 -8.61 -12.14 -1.47
CA PRO A 391 -9.29 -13.45 -1.40
C PRO A 391 -8.50 -14.63 -2.01
N ILE A 392 -7.78 -14.43 -3.12
CA ILE A 392 -6.98 -15.52 -3.71
C ILE A 392 -5.71 -15.85 -2.89
N GLN A 393 -5.17 -14.91 -2.12
CA GLN A 393 -4.09 -15.19 -1.18
C GLN A 393 -4.62 -16.08 -0.06
N LYS A 394 -5.80 -15.76 0.49
CA LYS A 394 -6.47 -16.62 1.47
C LYS A 394 -6.71 -18.03 0.92
N PHE A 395 -7.15 -18.15 -0.34
CA PHE A 395 -7.28 -19.45 -0.99
C PHE A 395 -5.94 -20.21 -1.06
N ALA A 396 -4.85 -19.57 -1.48
CA ALA A 396 -3.53 -20.20 -1.50
C ALA A 396 -3.07 -20.63 -0.09
N ASP A 397 -3.36 -19.82 0.93
CA ASP A 397 -3.07 -20.10 2.33
C ASP A 397 -3.86 -21.32 2.83
N ASP A 398 -5.16 -21.39 2.54
CA ASP A 398 -6.05 -22.50 2.89
C ASP A 398 -5.62 -23.80 2.19
N VAL A 399 -5.20 -23.71 0.92
CA VAL A 399 -4.65 -24.84 0.18
C VAL A 399 -3.38 -25.37 0.85
N ILE A 400 -2.43 -24.50 1.20
CA ILE A 400 -1.16 -24.92 1.83
C ILE A 400 -1.41 -25.56 3.21
N ALA A 401 -2.34 -25.01 4.00
CA ALA A 401 -2.68 -25.51 5.32
C ALA A 401 -3.21 -26.96 5.30
N ILE A 402 -3.91 -27.35 4.24
CA ILE A 402 -4.42 -28.72 4.04
C ILE A 402 -3.39 -29.58 3.30
N PHE A 403 -2.74 -29.03 2.29
CA PHE A 403 -1.84 -29.74 1.39
C PHE A 403 -0.61 -30.31 2.12
N VAL A 404 0.03 -29.52 3.00
CA VAL A 404 1.26 -29.96 3.69
C VAL A 404 1.00 -31.17 4.61
N PRO A 405 -0.01 -31.19 5.50
CA PRO A 405 -0.33 -32.37 6.30
C PRO A 405 -0.72 -33.60 5.46
N VAL A 406 -1.46 -33.39 4.36
CA VAL A 406 -1.83 -34.48 3.44
C VAL A 406 -0.58 -35.08 2.80
N VAL A 407 0.36 -34.26 2.32
CA VAL A 407 1.63 -34.72 1.73
C VAL A 407 2.46 -35.50 2.75
N ILE A 408 2.55 -35.04 3.99
CA ILE A 408 3.24 -35.77 5.06
C ILE A 408 2.56 -37.13 5.28
N GLY A 409 1.23 -37.15 5.36
CA GLY A 409 0.46 -38.39 5.48
C GLY A 409 0.71 -39.36 4.32
N VAL A 410 0.71 -38.86 3.08
CA VAL A 410 1.02 -39.65 1.87
C VAL A 410 2.46 -40.13 1.87
N ALA A 411 3.42 -39.33 2.33
CA ALA A 411 4.83 -39.73 2.42
C ALA A 411 5.01 -40.90 3.40
N PHE A 412 4.42 -40.83 4.60
CA PHE A 412 4.43 -41.94 5.56
C PHE A 412 3.65 -43.16 5.07
N LEU A 413 2.50 -42.95 4.43
CA LEU A 413 1.76 -44.05 3.79
C LEU A 413 2.61 -44.73 2.72
N THR A 414 3.34 -43.96 1.91
CA THR A 414 4.24 -44.47 0.88
C THR A 414 5.34 -45.32 1.52
N LEU A 415 5.99 -44.82 2.57
CA LEU A 415 6.99 -45.58 3.33
C LEU A 415 6.42 -46.94 3.80
N ILE A 416 5.23 -46.94 4.41
CA ILE A 416 4.58 -48.16 4.92
C ILE A 416 4.24 -49.12 3.78
N LEU A 417 3.64 -48.63 2.69
CA LEU A 417 3.25 -49.47 1.56
C LEU A 417 4.45 -50.13 0.89
N TRP A 418 5.56 -49.41 0.74
CA TRP A 418 6.80 -49.95 0.19
C TRP A 418 7.43 -51.02 1.10
N VAL A 419 7.30 -50.90 2.43
CA VAL A 419 7.81 -51.90 3.38
C VAL A 419 6.90 -53.13 3.45
N VAL A 420 5.58 -52.96 3.47
CA VAL A 420 4.61 -54.05 3.69
C VAL A 420 4.27 -54.79 2.40
N PHE A 421 4.22 -54.10 1.26
CA PHE A 421 3.83 -54.66 -0.04
C PHE A 421 4.91 -54.43 -1.11
N PRO A 422 6.09 -55.07 -1.02
CA PRO A 422 7.19 -54.85 -1.97
C PRO A 422 6.83 -55.26 -3.40
N GLY A 423 6.14 -56.39 -3.58
CA GLY A 423 5.94 -57.01 -4.90
C GLY A 423 5.35 -56.10 -6.00
N PRO A 424 4.25 -55.35 -5.76
CA PRO A 424 3.72 -54.41 -6.75
C PRO A 424 4.69 -53.28 -7.13
N PHE A 425 5.44 -52.74 -6.17
CA PHE A 425 6.38 -51.64 -6.41
C PHE A 425 7.67 -52.12 -7.08
N ASP A 426 8.13 -53.33 -6.76
CA ASP A 426 9.28 -53.96 -7.43
C ASP A 426 9.03 -54.14 -8.93
N ARG A 427 7.79 -54.42 -9.35
CA ARG A 427 7.44 -54.47 -10.79
C ARG A 427 7.58 -53.12 -11.48
N VAL A 428 7.21 -52.04 -10.79
CA VAL A 428 7.36 -50.67 -11.31
C VAL A 428 8.82 -50.30 -11.41
N LEU A 429 9.62 -50.65 -10.40
CA LEU A 429 11.07 -50.46 -10.46
C LEU A 429 11.74 -51.32 -11.53
N ALA A 430 11.28 -52.56 -11.75
CA ALA A 430 11.82 -53.44 -12.80
C ALA A 430 11.58 -52.86 -14.18
N TRP A 431 10.42 -52.22 -14.38
CA TRP A 431 10.15 -51.47 -15.60
C TRP A 431 11.09 -50.24 -15.71
N GLY A 432 11.28 -49.49 -14.62
CA GLY A 432 12.18 -48.34 -14.58
C GLY A 432 13.65 -48.67 -14.84
N ASP A 433 14.14 -49.77 -14.29
CA ASP A 433 15.51 -50.29 -14.44
C ASP A 433 15.92 -50.49 -15.91
N THR A 434 14.95 -50.79 -16.79
CA THR A 434 15.21 -51.00 -18.21
C THR A 434 15.69 -49.74 -18.96
N PHE A 435 15.39 -48.54 -18.44
CA PHE A 435 15.72 -47.28 -19.12
C PHE A 435 16.32 -46.19 -18.20
N LEU A 436 16.31 -46.37 -16.87
CA LEU A 436 16.88 -45.43 -15.90
C LEU A 436 18.10 -46.06 -15.22
N PRO A 437 19.33 -45.66 -15.57
CA PRO A 437 20.56 -46.27 -15.04
C PRO A 437 20.77 -46.05 -13.53
N TRP A 438 20.02 -45.15 -12.92
CA TRP A 438 20.07 -44.82 -11.49
C TRP A 438 19.01 -45.55 -10.65
N VAL A 439 18.17 -46.39 -11.27
CA VAL A 439 17.33 -47.34 -10.53
C VAL A 439 18.21 -48.53 -10.16
N ASN A 440 18.22 -48.91 -8.89
CA ASN A 440 19.00 -50.05 -8.43
C ASN A 440 18.08 -50.96 -7.60
N MET A 441 17.74 -52.11 -8.16
CA MET A 441 16.88 -53.10 -7.50
C MET A 441 17.61 -53.93 -6.43
N GLY A 442 18.94 -53.83 -6.36
CA GLY A 442 19.76 -54.53 -5.36
C GLY A 442 19.81 -53.86 -3.99
N GLN A 443 19.09 -52.75 -3.80
CA GLN A 443 19.06 -52.04 -2.53
C GLN A 443 18.15 -52.73 -1.50
N PRO A 444 18.43 -52.59 -0.19
CA PRO A 444 17.51 -53.05 0.85
C PRO A 444 16.11 -52.43 0.69
N GLN A 445 15.05 -53.19 0.92
CA GLN A 445 13.66 -52.71 0.77
C GLN A 445 13.39 -51.42 1.57
N LEU A 446 13.97 -51.33 2.77
CA LEU A 446 13.87 -50.15 3.61
C LEU A 446 14.43 -48.90 2.93
N MET A 447 15.49 -49.05 2.13
CA MET A 447 16.10 -47.93 1.42
C MET A 447 15.21 -47.43 0.28
N LEU A 448 14.64 -48.35 -0.50
CA LEU A 448 13.68 -48.03 -1.55
C LEU A 448 12.44 -47.31 -0.97
N ALA A 449 11.99 -47.73 0.21
CA ALA A 449 10.90 -47.06 0.92
C ALA A 449 11.28 -45.64 1.38
N ILE A 450 12.48 -45.46 1.95
CA ILE A 450 12.99 -44.16 2.40
C ILE A 450 13.17 -43.21 1.21
N SER A 451 13.74 -43.68 0.10
CA SER A 451 13.94 -42.88 -1.10
C SER A 451 12.61 -42.47 -1.74
N ALA A 452 11.61 -43.35 -1.77
CA ALA A 452 10.26 -43.03 -2.21
C ALA A 452 9.60 -41.97 -1.31
N MET A 453 9.72 -42.10 0.01
CA MET A 453 9.21 -41.11 0.97
C MET A 453 9.88 -39.74 0.77
N ILE A 454 11.21 -39.68 0.67
CA ILE A 454 11.95 -38.44 0.42
C ILE A 454 11.50 -37.82 -0.91
N SER A 455 11.32 -38.63 -1.95
CA SER A 455 10.86 -38.16 -3.27
C SER A 455 9.49 -37.49 -3.18
N VAL A 456 8.54 -38.07 -2.43
CA VAL A 456 7.22 -37.48 -2.19
C VAL A 456 7.33 -36.14 -1.45
N LEU A 457 8.14 -36.08 -0.39
CA LEU A 457 8.33 -34.85 0.41
C LEU A 457 8.94 -33.71 -0.42
N VAL A 458 9.92 -34.03 -1.26
CA VAL A 458 10.67 -33.03 -2.05
C VAL A 458 9.87 -32.55 -3.26
N ILE A 459 9.27 -33.47 -4.02
CA ILE A 459 8.56 -33.12 -5.26
C ILE A 459 7.30 -32.31 -4.98
N ALA A 460 6.73 -32.48 -3.79
CA ALA A 460 5.54 -31.76 -3.37
C ALA A 460 5.81 -30.32 -2.90
N CYS A 461 7.06 -29.78 -2.88
CA CYS A 461 7.26 -28.38 -2.46
C CYS A 461 6.46 -27.42 -3.35
N PRO A 462 5.45 -26.69 -2.82
CA PRO A 462 4.68 -25.73 -3.60
C PRO A 462 5.39 -24.36 -3.64
N CYS A 463 6.70 -24.38 -3.87
CA CYS A 463 7.60 -23.25 -3.74
C CYS A 463 7.16 -22.02 -4.59
N SER A 464 6.48 -22.23 -5.73
CA SER A 464 5.96 -21.16 -6.61
C SER A 464 4.54 -20.68 -6.28
N LEU A 465 3.75 -21.48 -5.56
CA LEU A 465 2.31 -21.23 -5.35
C LEU A 465 2.06 -20.02 -4.43
N GLY A 466 2.90 -19.85 -3.40
CA GLY A 466 2.76 -18.75 -2.42
C GLY A 466 3.08 -17.36 -2.96
N LEU A 467 3.67 -17.26 -4.16
CA LEU A 467 4.20 -16.01 -4.73
C LEU A 467 3.50 -15.54 -5.99
N ALA A 468 2.93 -16.46 -6.75
CA ALA A 468 2.25 -16.13 -8.00
C ALA A 468 1.23 -14.99 -7.79
N THR A 469 0.45 -15.08 -6.71
CA THR A 469 -0.57 -14.09 -6.37
C THR A 469 0.03 -12.75 -5.92
N PRO A 470 0.87 -12.66 -4.87
CA PRO A 470 1.48 -11.41 -4.43
C PRO A 470 2.20 -10.65 -5.55
N THR A 471 2.98 -11.36 -6.37
CA THR A 471 3.73 -10.76 -7.46
C THR A 471 2.80 -10.18 -8.53
N ALA A 472 1.77 -10.95 -8.95
CA ALA A 472 0.81 -10.46 -9.95
C ALA A 472 0.04 -9.23 -9.45
N LEU A 473 -0.35 -9.20 -8.17
CA LEU A 473 -1.03 -8.05 -7.56
C LEU A 473 -0.10 -6.83 -7.46
N MET A 474 1.15 -7.02 -7.04
CA MET A 474 2.08 -5.91 -6.89
C MET A 474 2.50 -5.30 -8.24
N VAL A 475 2.72 -6.13 -9.26
CA VAL A 475 2.94 -5.65 -10.64
C VAL A 475 1.69 -4.98 -11.18
N GLY A 476 0.51 -5.58 -11.01
CA GLY A 476 -0.76 -5.03 -11.53
C GLY A 476 -1.14 -3.69 -10.89
N THR A 477 -0.99 -3.55 -9.57
CA THR A 477 -1.22 -2.28 -8.85
C THR A 477 -0.20 -1.22 -9.23
N GLY A 478 1.09 -1.58 -9.35
CA GLY A 478 2.14 -0.67 -9.82
C GLY A 478 1.91 -0.17 -11.24
N MET A 479 1.46 -1.07 -12.15
CA MET A 479 1.06 -0.68 -13.51
C MET A 479 -0.17 0.23 -13.50
N GLY A 480 -1.18 -0.08 -12.67
CA GLY A 480 -2.37 0.77 -12.51
C GLY A 480 -2.01 2.18 -12.09
N ALA A 481 -1.17 2.33 -11.04
CA ALA A 481 -0.75 3.62 -10.53
C ALA A 481 -0.01 4.47 -11.58
N ARG A 482 0.86 3.86 -12.40
CA ARG A 482 1.54 4.54 -13.51
C ARG A 482 0.60 5.05 -14.60
N ASN A 483 -0.61 4.51 -14.68
CA ASN A 483 -1.65 4.92 -15.64
C ASN A 483 -2.78 5.71 -14.96
N GLY A 484 -2.55 6.28 -13.77
CA GLY A 484 -3.56 7.06 -13.04
C GLY A 484 -4.70 6.22 -12.40
N ILE A 485 -4.59 4.89 -12.41
CA ILE A 485 -5.58 3.99 -11.80
C ILE A 485 -5.11 3.61 -10.40
N LEU A 486 -5.66 4.28 -9.39
CA LEU A 486 -5.32 4.05 -8.00
C LEU A 486 -6.20 2.96 -7.37
N ILE A 487 -5.58 1.81 -7.09
CA ILE A 487 -6.26 0.63 -6.55
C ILE A 487 -6.10 0.61 -5.03
N ARG A 488 -7.16 1.03 -4.31
CA ARG A 488 -7.16 1.13 -2.83
C ARG A 488 -7.34 -0.19 -2.09
N ARG A 489 -7.70 -1.28 -2.78
CA ARG A 489 -7.86 -2.61 -2.17
C ARG A 489 -7.41 -3.65 -3.18
N GLY A 490 -6.54 -4.57 -2.79
CA GLY A 490 -6.07 -5.63 -3.69
C GLY A 490 -7.22 -6.53 -4.21
N GLU A 491 -8.30 -6.65 -3.43
CA GLU A 491 -9.55 -7.31 -3.83
C GLU A 491 -10.19 -6.67 -5.08
N ALA A 492 -10.06 -5.34 -5.25
CA ALA A 492 -10.67 -4.64 -6.37
C ALA A 492 -10.15 -5.13 -7.73
N LEU A 493 -8.89 -5.57 -7.82
CA LEU A 493 -8.34 -6.19 -9.04
C LEU A 493 -9.09 -7.48 -9.42
N GLN A 494 -9.57 -8.22 -8.42
CA GLN A 494 -10.30 -9.46 -8.63
C GLN A 494 -11.76 -9.18 -8.92
N THR A 495 -12.38 -8.32 -8.11
CA THR A 495 -13.75 -7.88 -8.35
C THR A 495 -13.90 -7.27 -9.74
N MET A 496 -12.92 -6.50 -10.21
CA MET A 496 -12.90 -5.94 -11.57
C MET A 496 -13.05 -6.99 -12.67
N LYS A 497 -12.48 -8.19 -12.49
CA LYS A 497 -12.67 -9.31 -13.45
C LYS A 497 -14.13 -9.77 -13.51
N GLU A 498 -14.87 -9.62 -12.42
CA GLU A 498 -16.24 -10.10 -12.27
C GLU A 498 -17.29 -9.02 -12.58
N ILE A 499 -16.88 -7.76 -12.76
CA ILE A 499 -17.79 -6.67 -13.11
C ILE A 499 -18.41 -6.93 -14.48
N LYS A 500 -19.75 -6.92 -14.52
CA LYS A 500 -20.55 -7.08 -15.75
C LYS A 500 -21.23 -5.79 -16.21
N ALA A 501 -21.37 -4.83 -15.31
CA ALA A 501 -22.03 -3.56 -15.56
C ALA A 501 -21.28 -2.45 -14.83
N VAL A 502 -21.06 -1.33 -15.52
CA VAL A 502 -20.48 -0.11 -14.95
C VAL A 502 -21.57 0.95 -14.94
N VAL A 503 -21.94 1.40 -13.75
CA VAL A 503 -22.87 2.52 -13.57
C VAL A 503 -22.02 3.75 -13.29
N LEU A 504 -22.05 4.71 -14.19
CA LEU A 504 -21.29 5.94 -14.08
C LEU A 504 -22.19 7.04 -13.52
N ASP A 505 -21.71 7.74 -12.50
CA ASP A 505 -22.34 9.00 -12.12
C ASP A 505 -22.17 10.02 -13.27
N LYS A 506 -23.13 10.92 -13.46
CA LYS A 506 -23.01 11.93 -14.51
C LYS A 506 -22.06 13.03 -14.07
N THR A 507 -22.34 13.61 -12.90
CA THR A 507 -21.71 14.86 -12.46
C THR A 507 -20.31 14.57 -11.91
N GLY A 508 -19.28 15.14 -12.54
CA GLY A 508 -17.89 14.98 -12.08
C GLY A 508 -17.24 13.64 -12.42
N THR A 509 -17.95 12.70 -13.06
CA THR A 509 -17.38 11.48 -13.64
C THR A 509 -17.43 11.52 -15.17
N ILE A 510 -18.59 11.78 -15.77
CA ILE A 510 -18.72 11.97 -17.23
C ILE A 510 -18.54 13.44 -17.59
N THR A 511 -18.99 14.36 -16.73
CA THR A 511 -18.93 15.80 -16.96
C THR A 511 -17.75 16.45 -16.23
N LYS A 512 -17.31 17.61 -16.72
CA LYS A 512 -16.29 18.46 -16.07
C LYS A 512 -16.64 18.92 -14.64
N GLY A 513 -17.88 18.70 -14.18
CA GLY A 513 -18.36 19.15 -12.86
C GLY A 513 -18.49 20.67 -12.70
N LYS A 514 -18.24 21.45 -13.76
CA LYS A 514 -18.33 22.92 -13.78
C LYS A 514 -19.24 23.33 -14.93
N PRO A 515 -20.32 24.10 -14.68
CA PRO A 515 -21.14 24.65 -15.76
C PRO A 515 -20.34 25.66 -16.59
N GLU A 516 -20.57 25.70 -17.90
CA GLU A 516 -19.96 26.67 -18.82
C GLU A 516 -21.07 27.27 -19.69
N VAL A 517 -20.98 28.57 -19.98
CA VAL A 517 -21.88 29.22 -20.94
C VAL A 517 -21.47 28.77 -22.34
N THR A 518 -22.36 28.05 -23.03
CA THR A 518 -22.12 27.52 -24.39
C THR A 518 -22.79 28.35 -25.47
N ASP A 519 -24.00 28.86 -25.21
CA ASP A 519 -24.83 29.56 -26.19
C ASP A 519 -25.36 30.85 -25.55
N ILE A 520 -25.28 31.95 -26.28
CA ILE A 520 -25.87 33.23 -25.91
C ILE A 520 -26.80 33.64 -27.05
N ILE A 521 -28.11 33.66 -26.78
CA ILE A 521 -29.13 33.96 -27.78
C ILE A 521 -29.81 35.26 -27.39
N PRO A 522 -29.36 36.41 -27.95
CA PRO A 522 -29.97 37.69 -27.63
C PRO A 522 -31.29 37.90 -28.37
N HIS A 523 -32.21 38.63 -27.74
CA HIS A 523 -33.48 39.07 -28.35
C HIS A 523 -33.69 40.56 -28.07
N GLY A 524 -33.67 41.38 -29.12
CA GLY A 524 -33.86 42.84 -29.01
C GLY A 524 -32.69 43.63 -28.39
N ILE A 525 -31.59 42.97 -28.02
CA ILE A 525 -30.36 43.57 -27.48
C ILE A 525 -29.11 42.90 -28.10
N ASP A 526 -27.92 43.45 -27.87
CA ASP A 526 -26.66 42.82 -28.28
C ASP A 526 -26.25 41.67 -27.33
N GLU A 527 -25.46 40.73 -27.82
CA GLU A 527 -24.92 39.59 -27.04
C GLU A 527 -24.14 40.07 -25.81
N ASN A 528 -23.31 41.12 -25.98
CA ASN A 528 -22.50 41.66 -24.89
C ASN A 528 -23.36 42.37 -23.85
N GLN A 529 -24.44 43.03 -24.28
CA GLN A 529 -25.37 43.70 -23.37
C GLN A 529 -26.17 42.67 -22.55
N LEU A 530 -26.62 41.59 -23.17
CA LEU A 530 -27.29 40.49 -22.47
C LEU A 530 -26.37 39.90 -21.40
N LEU A 531 -25.13 39.60 -21.78
CA LEU A 531 -24.14 39.00 -20.90
C LEU A 531 -23.72 39.95 -19.76
N TYR A 532 -23.60 41.25 -20.03
CA TYR A 532 -23.33 42.29 -19.02
C TYR A 532 -24.43 42.37 -17.96
N TYR A 533 -25.70 42.45 -18.36
CA TYR A 533 -26.83 42.54 -17.42
C TYR A 533 -26.99 41.25 -16.61
N ALA A 534 -26.86 40.08 -17.26
CA ALA A 534 -26.97 38.79 -16.59
C ALA A 534 -25.87 38.61 -15.54
N ALA A 535 -24.61 38.87 -15.90
CA ALA A 535 -23.48 38.71 -14.99
C ALA A 535 -23.46 39.73 -13.85
N SER A 536 -23.83 40.99 -14.14
CA SER A 536 -23.90 42.03 -13.10
C SER A 536 -24.96 41.70 -12.05
N LEU A 537 -26.11 41.13 -12.45
CA LEU A 537 -27.12 40.68 -11.50
C LEU A 537 -26.70 39.43 -10.72
N GLU A 538 -26.09 38.47 -11.42
CA GLU A 538 -25.64 37.21 -10.83
C GLU A 538 -24.47 37.35 -9.85
N GLN A 539 -23.83 38.53 -9.75
CA GLN A 539 -22.81 38.80 -8.70
C GLN A 539 -23.33 38.56 -7.29
N GLY A 540 -24.63 38.72 -7.05
CA GLY A 540 -25.27 38.45 -5.75
C GLY A 540 -25.55 36.98 -5.46
N SER A 541 -25.21 36.06 -6.39
CA SER A 541 -25.61 34.66 -6.38
C SER A 541 -24.41 33.71 -6.28
N GLU A 542 -24.45 32.81 -5.30
CA GLU A 542 -23.44 31.75 -5.13
C GLU A 542 -23.69 30.53 -6.04
N HIS A 543 -24.71 30.58 -6.89
CA HIS A 543 -25.11 29.44 -7.70
C HIS A 543 -24.04 29.07 -8.75
N PRO A 544 -23.78 27.78 -9.04
CA PRO A 544 -22.78 27.38 -10.05
C PRO A 544 -23.00 27.98 -11.45
N LEU A 545 -24.26 28.19 -11.86
CA LEU A 545 -24.59 28.85 -13.13
C LEU A 545 -24.24 30.35 -13.12
N ALA A 546 -24.44 31.03 -11.98
CA ALA A 546 -24.07 32.44 -11.80
C ALA A 546 -22.57 32.63 -12.03
N LYS A 547 -21.76 31.76 -11.40
CA LYS A 547 -20.30 31.75 -11.55
C LYS A 547 -19.88 31.48 -13.00
N ALA A 548 -20.58 30.61 -13.72
CA ALA A 548 -20.31 30.34 -15.13
C ALA A 548 -20.57 31.58 -16.02
N ILE A 549 -21.68 32.30 -15.77
CA ILE A 549 -22.03 33.53 -16.47
C ILE A 549 -21.00 34.63 -16.18
N ILE A 550 -20.69 34.89 -14.90
CA ILE A 550 -19.69 35.89 -14.50
C ILE A 550 -18.33 35.60 -15.13
N ARG A 551 -17.87 34.34 -15.06
CA ARG A 551 -16.58 33.93 -15.65
C ARG A 551 -16.56 34.21 -17.16
N LYS A 552 -17.65 33.88 -17.87
CA LYS A 552 -17.76 34.15 -19.30
C LYS A 552 -17.66 35.64 -19.61
N THR A 553 -18.32 36.50 -18.82
CA THR A 553 -18.26 37.96 -19.00
C THR A 553 -16.88 38.54 -18.75
N LEU A 554 -16.16 38.00 -17.75
CA LEU A 554 -14.79 38.41 -17.45
C LEU A 554 -13.80 37.99 -18.55
N GLU A 555 -14.02 36.86 -19.26
CA GLU A 555 -13.23 36.47 -20.44
C GLU A 555 -13.31 37.54 -21.56
N TYR A 556 -14.48 38.17 -21.74
CA TYR A 556 -14.67 39.27 -22.69
C TYR A 556 -14.13 40.62 -22.20
N LYS A 557 -13.46 40.66 -21.04
CA LYS A 557 -12.90 41.88 -20.40
C LYS A 557 -13.94 42.99 -20.20
N MET A 558 -15.19 42.62 -19.97
CA MET A 558 -16.27 43.57 -19.68
C MET A 558 -16.30 43.92 -18.19
N GLY A 559 -16.47 45.21 -17.88
CA GLY A 559 -16.75 45.67 -16.52
C GLY A 559 -18.14 45.20 -16.07
N LEU A 560 -18.32 45.01 -14.77
CA LEU A 560 -19.60 44.61 -14.16
C LEU A 560 -20.10 45.71 -13.22
N ALA A 561 -21.40 45.96 -13.21
CA ALA A 561 -22.03 46.90 -12.29
C ALA A 561 -22.52 46.19 -11.02
N GLN A 562 -22.62 46.95 -9.91
CA GLN A 562 -23.19 46.40 -8.68
C GLN A 562 -24.73 46.36 -8.74
N PRO A 563 -25.35 45.22 -8.40
CA PRO A 563 -26.80 45.11 -8.38
C PRO A 563 -27.42 45.86 -7.20
N SER A 564 -28.52 46.57 -7.47
CA SER A 564 -29.41 47.15 -6.46
C SER A 564 -30.72 46.36 -6.36
N ASP A 565 -31.39 46.39 -5.21
CA ASP A 565 -32.64 45.64 -4.95
C ASP A 565 -32.56 44.12 -5.22
N PHE A 566 -31.38 43.50 -5.08
CA PHE A 566 -31.17 42.07 -5.38
C PHE A 566 -32.03 41.15 -4.50
N LYS A 567 -32.71 40.18 -5.11
CA LYS A 567 -33.45 39.10 -4.44
C LYS A 567 -33.22 37.78 -5.16
N ALA A 568 -32.82 36.76 -4.40
CA ALA A 568 -32.76 35.38 -4.86
C ALA A 568 -34.07 34.64 -4.54
N LEU A 569 -34.74 34.13 -5.57
CA LEU A 569 -35.92 33.28 -5.45
C LEU A 569 -35.52 31.81 -5.57
N ARG A 570 -35.63 31.07 -4.47
CA ARG A 570 -35.21 29.65 -4.42
C ARG A 570 -35.91 28.82 -5.49
N GLY A 571 -35.11 28.15 -6.32
CA GLY A 571 -35.60 27.23 -7.36
C GLY A 571 -36.13 27.90 -8.64
N GLU A 572 -36.14 29.23 -8.70
CA GLU A 572 -36.67 30.04 -9.80
C GLU A 572 -35.54 30.83 -10.48
N GLY A 573 -34.79 31.65 -9.71
CA GLY A 573 -33.76 32.55 -10.25
C GLY A 573 -33.49 33.77 -9.37
N VAL A 574 -32.96 34.84 -9.96
CA VAL A 574 -32.61 36.11 -9.30
C VAL A 574 -33.27 37.30 -10.00
N ILE A 575 -33.63 38.31 -9.22
CA ILE A 575 -34.20 39.58 -9.69
C ILE A 575 -33.49 40.76 -9.03
N GLY A 576 -33.40 41.89 -9.73
CA GLY A 576 -32.82 43.11 -9.19
C GLY A 576 -32.77 44.23 -10.22
N LYS A 577 -31.96 45.26 -9.96
CA LYS A 577 -31.75 46.37 -10.89
C LYS A 577 -30.27 46.61 -11.17
N ILE A 578 -29.95 46.78 -12.46
CA ILE A 578 -28.64 47.17 -12.98
C ILE A 578 -28.83 48.45 -13.79
N ASP A 579 -28.06 49.50 -13.51
CA ASP A 579 -28.16 50.80 -14.19
C ASP A 579 -29.62 51.33 -14.28
N ASP A 580 -30.34 51.28 -13.15
CA ASP A 580 -31.77 51.60 -13.01
C ASP A 580 -32.77 50.78 -13.86
N LYS A 581 -32.31 49.74 -14.59
CA LYS A 581 -33.17 48.81 -15.32
C LYS A 581 -33.47 47.57 -14.49
N ALA A 582 -34.72 47.12 -14.51
CA ALA A 582 -35.12 45.85 -13.89
C ALA A 582 -34.57 44.67 -14.71
N VAL A 583 -33.79 43.81 -14.07
CA VAL A 583 -33.18 42.62 -14.67
C VAL A 583 -33.65 41.37 -13.92
N THR A 584 -33.90 40.30 -14.66
CA THR A 584 -34.33 39.01 -14.13
C THR A 584 -33.56 37.91 -14.84
N VAL A 585 -32.97 36.99 -14.09
CA VAL A 585 -32.23 35.83 -14.61
C VAL A 585 -32.78 34.58 -13.92
N GLY A 586 -33.28 33.62 -14.68
CA GLY A 586 -33.90 32.43 -14.10
C GLY A 586 -34.74 31.63 -15.10
N LYS A 587 -35.58 30.75 -14.58
CA LYS A 587 -36.51 29.93 -15.37
C LYS A 587 -37.56 30.77 -16.10
N PRO A 588 -38.18 30.26 -17.18
CA PRO A 588 -39.26 30.94 -17.89
C PRO A 588 -40.45 31.34 -16.99
N THR A 589 -40.68 30.62 -15.89
CA THR A 589 -41.73 30.90 -14.89
C THR A 589 -41.59 32.26 -14.20
N LEU A 590 -40.38 32.82 -14.18
CA LEU A 590 -40.07 34.15 -13.61
C LEU A 590 -40.48 35.30 -14.54
N LEU A 591 -40.70 35.01 -15.83
CA LEU A 591 -41.12 35.99 -16.82
C LEU A 591 -42.65 36.01 -16.89
N LYS A 592 -43.24 37.21 -16.93
CA LYS A 592 -44.71 37.37 -17.07
C LYS A 592 -45.23 36.81 -18.39
N GLU A 593 -44.42 36.88 -19.44
CA GLU A 593 -44.70 36.34 -20.77
C GLU A 593 -43.36 35.96 -21.41
N PHE A 594 -43.20 34.69 -21.81
CA PHE A 594 -41.97 34.19 -22.43
C PHE A 594 -42.13 34.28 -23.96
N PRO A 595 -41.27 35.01 -24.70
CA PRO A 595 -41.44 35.24 -26.13
C PRO A 595 -41.56 33.93 -26.93
N GLU A 596 -42.59 33.81 -27.78
CA GLU A 596 -42.80 32.60 -28.62
C GLU A 596 -41.60 32.31 -29.52
N GLU A 597 -40.92 33.36 -30.02
CA GLU A 597 -39.73 33.25 -30.85
C GLU A 597 -38.58 32.51 -30.14
N LEU A 598 -38.47 32.64 -28.81
CA LEU A 598 -37.42 32.00 -28.00
C LEU A 598 -37.82 30.62 -27.47
N GLN A 599 -39.09 30.22 -27.56
CA GLN A 599 -39.54 28.90 -27.07
C GLN A 599 -38.94 27.75 -27.86
N SER A 600 -38.75 27.95 -29.17
CA SER A 600 -38.17 26.95 -30.06
C SER A 600 -36.70 26.69 -29.70
N ASP A 601 -35.91 27.75 -29.51
CA ASP A 601 -34.51 27.68 -29.10
C ASP A 601 -34.34 27.15 -27.68
N PHE A 602 -35.17 27.58 -26.72
CA PHE A 602 -35.15 27.07 -25.36
C PHE A 602 -35.40 25.55 -25.31
N SER A 603 -36.41 25.08 -26.05
CA SER A 603 -36.72 23.64 -26.15
C SER A 603 -35.61 22.85 -26.86
N ARG A 604 -34.97 23.44 -27.86
CA ARG A 604 -33.82 22.83 -28.56
C ARG A 604 -32.64 22.65 -27.61
N LEU A 605 -32.25 23.69 -26.89
CA LEU A 605 -31.11 23.64 -25.95
C LEU A 605 -31.37 22.67 -24.78
N GLN A 606 -32.61 22.57 -24.28
CA GLN A 606 -32.95 21.57 -23.27
C GLN A 606 -32.82 20.12 -23.80
N LYS A 607 -33.19 19.87 -25.07
CA LYS A 607 -32.98 18.56 -25.72
C LYS A 607 -31.50 18.24 -25.92
N GLU A 608 -30.65 19.26 -26.02
CA GLU A 608 -29.18 19.13 -26.02
C GLU A 608 -28.59 18.99 -24.60
N ALA A 609 -29.44 18.78 -23.58
CA ALA A 609 -29.06 18.62 -22.17
C ALA A 609 -28.37 19.86 -21.54
N LYS A 610 -28.68 21.06 -22.04
CA LYS A 610 -28.23 22.35 -21.48
C LYS A 610 -29.27 22.88 -20.48
N THR A 611 -28.83 23.74 -19.56
CA THR A 611 -29.65 24.33 -18.48
C THR A 611 -29.70 25.84 -18.60
#